data_AF-A0A662HAG2-F1
#
_entry.id   AF-A0A662HAG2-F1
#
_cell.length_a   1.000
_cell.length_b   1.000
_cell.length_c   1.000
_cell.angle_alpha   90.00
_cell.angle_beta   90.00
_cell.angle_gamma   90.00
#
_symmetry.space_group_name_H-M   'P 1'
#
loop_
_entity.id
_entity.type
_entity.pdbx_description
1 polymer ?
#
loop_
_entity_poly.entity_id
_entity_poly.type
_entity_poly.pdbx_seq_one_letter_code
_entity_poly.pdbx_strand_id
1 'polypeptide(L)'
;MFRLSNTDPDFTVKRPKAAKALPILISLGTVLLILGIVVQVLWGAAYGEPFTSFYVCSVYLGTALAAVGIIMGLLIGDKRTWLVHIVSGIILASLVSGIWGSATLTLYNLPPPLPAEAFWPVFTGWVIGDLIVLSTIGTALLVSLTPVFKRTGLYVKKWWV
;
A
#
# COMPACT_ATOMS: atom_id res chain seq x y z
N MET A 1 -3.41 -5.11 14.79
CA MET A 1 -4.46 -4.09 15.00
C MET A 1 -5.88 -4.59 14.79
N PHE A 2 -6.19 -5.41 13.76
CA PHE A 2 -7.51 -6.06 13.62
C PHE A 2 -7.97 -6.83 14.89
N ARG A 3 -7.02 -7.41 15.64
CA ARG A 3 -7.23 -7.99 16.98
C ARG A 3 -7.70 -6.96 18.02
N LEU A 4 -7.01 -5.81 18.11
CA LEU A 4 -7.34 -4.74 19.06
C LEU A 4 -8.70 -4.10 18.73
N SER A 5 -9.05 -4.03 17.45
CA SER A 5 -10.33 -3.50 17.00
C SER A 5 -11.44 -4.53 16.97
N ASN A 6 -11.21 -5.80 17.35
CA ASN A 6 -12.17 -6.91 17.30
C ASN A 6 -12.92 -6.98 15.95
N THR A 7 -12.21 -6.74 14.84
CA THR A 7 -12.77 -6.68 13.48
C THR A 7 -12.29 -7.89 12.68
N ASP A 8 -13.21 -8.71 12.20
CA ASP A 8 -12.88 -9.75 11.23
C ASP A 8 -12.65 -9.10 9.85
N PRO A 9 -11.47 -9.22 9.22
CA PRO A 9 -11.22 -8.64 7.89
C PRO A 9 -12.20 -9.19 6.87
N ASP A 10 -13.12 -8.35 6.42
CA ASP A 10 -14.04 -8.63 5.32
C ASP A 10 -13.99 -7.54 4.26
N PHE A 11 -13.23 -7.83 3.20
CA PHE A 11 -13.09 -6.96 2.03
C PHE A 11 -14.13 -7.28 0.95
N THR A 12 -15.12 -8.12 1.24
CA THR A 12 -16.20 -8.42 0.29
C THR A 12 -17.17 -7.24 0.18
N VAL A 13 -17.64 -6.98 -1.05
CA VAL A 13 -18.56 -5.88 -1.34
C VAL A 13 -19.96 -6.45 -1.53
N LYS A 14 -20.94 -5.89 -0.82
CA LYS A 14 -22.33 -6.41 -0.80
C LYS A 14 -23.06 -6.22 -2.14
N ARG A 15 -22.63 -5.27 -2.99
CA ARG A 15 -23.25 -4.98 -4.28
C ARG A 15 -22.53 -5.70 -5.43
N PRO A 16 -23.23 -6.50 -6.27
CA PRO A 16 -22.60 -7.40 -7.24
C PRO A 16 -21.80 -6.70 -8.35
N LYS A 17 -22.21 -5.50 -8.79
CA LYS A 17 -21.46 -4.70 -9.77
C LYS A 17 -20.20 -4.08 -9.17
N ALA A 18 -20.29 -3.55 -7.95
CA ALA A 18 -19.16 -2.95 -7.24
C ALA A 18 -18.14 -4.01 -6.76
N ALA A 19 -18.61 -5.22 -6.44
CA ALA A 19 -17.76 -6.36 -6.10
C ALA A 19 -16.85 -6.81 -7.26
N LYS A 20 -17.27 -6.59 -8.51
CA LYS A 20 -16.43 -6.86 -9.69
C LYS A 20 -15.52 -5.69 -10.04
N ALA A 21 -15.98 -4.46 -9.87
CA ALA A 21 -15.21 -3.26 -10.20
C ALA A 21 -14.05 -2.99 -9.23
N LEU A 22 -14.25 -3.24 -7.93
CA LEU A 22 -13.27 -2.92 -6.89
C LEU A 22 -11.92 -3.65 -7.06
N PRO A 23 -11.88 -4.98 -7.28
CA PRO A 23 -10.63 -5.68 -7.52
C PRO A 23 -9.95 -5.20 -8.80
N ILE A 24 -10.72 -4.89 -9.85
CA ILE A 24 -10.20 -4.41 -11.14
C ILE A 24 -9.52 -3.05 -10.98
N LEU A 25 -10.19 -2.09 -10.31
CA LEU A 25 -9.64 -0.75 -10.10
C LEU A 25 -8.34 -0.79 -9.29
N ILE A 26 -8.32 -1.56 -8.20
CA ILE A 26 -7.14 -1.67 -7.34
C ILE A 26 -6.01 -2.44 -8.04
N SER A 27 -6.34 -3.48 -8.80
CA SER A 27 -5.35 -4.23 -9.59
C SER A 27 -4.76 -3.39 -10.71
N LEU A 28 -5.57 -2.60 -11.41
CA LEU A 28 -5.10 -1.71 -12.47
C LEU A 28 -4.21 -0.60 -11.90
N GLY A 29 -4.56 -0.05 -10.73
CA GLY A 29 -3.69 0.89 -10.03
C GLY A 29 -2.34 0.29 -9.65
N THR A 30 -2.33 -0.97 -9.19
CA THR A 30 -1.11 -1.74 -8.89
C THR A 30 -0.26 -1.97 -10.14
N VAL A 31 -0.88 -2.37 -11.25
CA VAL A 31 -0.18 -2.61 -12.52
C VAL A 31 0.45 -1.32 -13.04
N LEU A 32 -0.27 -0.19 -13.02
CA LEU A 32 0.28 1.09 -13.42
C LEU A 32 1.45 1.51 -12.54
N LEU A 33 1.36 1.33 -11.22
CA LEU A 33 2.46 1.64 -10.32
C LEU A 33 3.71 0.81 -10.64
N ILE A 34 3.56 -0.52 -10.80
CA ILE A 34 4.67 -1.41 -11.12
C ILE A 34 5.29 -1.04 -12.47
N LEU A 35 4.46 -0.81 -13.49
CA LEU A 35 4.95 -0.40 -14.82
C LEU A 35 5.73 0.92 -14.74
N GLY A 36 5.21 1.91 -14.02
CA GLY A 36 5.90 3.18 -13.81
C GLY A 36 7.28 2.97 -13.17
N ILE A 37 7.33 2.21 -12.07
CA ILE A 37 8.59 1.94 -11.34
C ILE A 37 9.58 1.19 -12.24
N VAL A 38 9.13 0.16 -12.96
CA VAL A 38 9.99 -0.60 -13.88
C VAL A 38 10.55 0.31 -14.97
N VAL A 39 9.73 1.18 -15.56
CA VAL A 39 10.19 2.13 -16.58
C VAL A 39 11.21 3.12 -16.02
N GLN A 40 10.98 3.63 -14.81
CA GLN A 40 11.92 4.53 -14.15
C GLN A 40 13.27 3.87 -13.88
N VAL A 41 13.27 2.64 -13.37
CA VAL A 41 14.48 1.90 -13.00
C VAL A 41 15.30 1.51 -14.24
N LEU A 42 14.63 1.04 -15.30
CA LEU A 42 15.32 0.54 -16.49
C LEU A 42 15.73 1.63 -17.47
N TRP A 43 14.92 2.68 -17.65
CA TRP A 43 15.18 3.71 -18.66
C TRP A 43 15.17 5.13 -18.10
N GLY A 44 14.28 5.47 -17.16
CA GLY A 44 14.16 6.83 -16.62
C GLY A 44 15.46 7.35 -15.99
N ALA A 45 16.11 6.52 -15.18
CA ALA A 45 17.35 6.88 -14.51
C ALA A 45 18.54 7.13 -15.48
N ALA A 46 18.55 6.47 -16.64
CA ALA A 46 19.66 6.55 -17.59
C ALA A 46 19.42 7.52 -18.76
N TYR A 47 18.18 7.60 -19.25
CA TYR A 47 17.82 8.32 -20.48
C TYR A 47 16.92 9.54 -20.24
N GLY A 48 16.38 9.73 -19.03
CA GLY A 48 15.56 10.89 -18.70
C GLY A 48 14.17 10.88 -19.35
N GLU A 49 13.84 11.92 -20.12
CA GLU A 49 12.56 12.04 -20.82
C GLU A 49 12.53 11.18 -22.09
N PRO A 50 11.38 10.56 -22.46
CA PRO A 50 10.03 10.73 -21.89
C PRO A 50 9.70 9.76 -20.74
N PHE A 51 10.66 8.92 -20.33
CA PHE A 51 10.44 7.83 -19.37
C PHE A 51 10.14 8.34 -17.97
N THR A 52 10.76 9.45 -17.56
CA THR A 52 10.49 10.10 -16.27
C THR A 52 9.06 10.64 -16.21
N SER A 53 8.58 11.31 -17.26
CA SER A 53 7.17 11.72 -17.36
C SER A 53 6.21 10.53 -17.30
N PHE A 54 6.52 9.43 -18.01
CA PHE A 54 5.70 8.21 -17.96
C PHE A 54 5.61 7.63 -16.53
N TYR A 55 6.75 7.54 -15.83
CA TYR A 55 6.82 7.10 -14.44
C TYR A 55 5.91 7.95 -13.54
N VAL A 56 6.07 9.27 -13.58
CA VAL A 56 5.31 10.20 -12.75
C VAL A 56 3.80 10.06 -13.01
N CYS A 57 3.39 10.04 -14.27
CA CYS A 57 2.00 9.84 -14.65
C CYS A 57 1.45 8.49 -14.15
N SER A 58 2.23 7.42 -14.30
CA SER A 58 1.82 6.07 -13.91
C SER A 58 1.66 5.93 -12.39
N VAL A 59 2.58 6.51 -11.61
CA VAL A 59 2.49 6.55 -10.14
C VAL A 59 1.26 7.32 -9.68
N TYR A 60 1.02 8.51 -10.24
CA TYR A 60 -0.13 9.32 -9.84
C TYR A 60 -1.47 8.68 -10.21
N LEU A 61 -1.59 8.17 -11.44
CA LEU A 61 -2.80 7.46 -11.86
C LEU A 61 -3.01 6.18 -11.05
N GLY A 62 -1.95 5.42 -10.81
CA GLY A 62 -2.01 4.19 -10.02
C GLY A 62 -2.47 4.46 -8.58
N THR A 63 -1.90 5.48 -7.95
CA THR A 63 -2.26 5.91 -6.59
C THR A 63 -3.69 6.46 -6.53
N ALA A 64 -4.11 7.26 -7.51
CA ALA A 64 -5.46 7.79 -7.59
C ALA A 64 -6.51 6.67 -7.71
N LEU A 65 -6.25 5.67 -8.55
CA LEU A 65 -7.13 4.51 -8.70
C LEU A 65 -7.23 3.68 -7.42
N ALA A 66 -6.10 3.49 -6.73
CA ALA A 66 -6.09 2.82 -5.44
C ALA A 66 -6.88 3.60 -4.38
N ALA A 67 -6.72 4.92 -4.32
CA ALA A 67 -7.49 5.78 -3.42
C ALA A 67 -9.00 5.68 -3.71
N VAL A 68 -9.41 5.73 -4.99
CA VAL A 68 -10.80 5.51 -5.40
C VAL A 68 -11.29 4.13 -4.96
N GLY A 69 -10.49 3.08 -5.14
CA GLY A 69 -10.80 1.74 -4.67
C GLY A 69 -11.03 1.70 -3.15
N ILE A 70 -10.11 2.26 -2.37
CA ILE A 70 -10.22 2.33 -0.91
C ILE A 70 -11.49 3.08 -0.47
N ILE A 71 -11.79 4.22 -1.10
CA ILE A 71 -13.01 5.01 -0.83
C ILE A 71 -14.25 4.20 -1.17
N MET A 72 -14.28 3.53 -2.33
CA MET A 72 -15.39 2.64 -2.69
C MET A 72 -15.55 1.50 -1.67
N GLY A 73 -14.44 0.95 -1.18
CA GLY A 73 -14.41 -0.03 -0.11
C GLY A 73 -15.08 0.46 1.17
N LEU A 74 -14.74 1.67 1.62
CA LEU A 74 -15.39 2.34 2.76
C LEU A 74 -16.89 2.55 2.55
N LEU A 75 -17.30 2.95 1.34
CA LEU A 75 -18.69 3.31 1.06
C LEU A 75 -19.61 2.10 0.87
N ILE A 76 -19.10 1.02 0.25
CA ILE A 76 -19.92 -0.10 -0.25
C ILE A 76 -19.58 -1.43 0.46
N GLY A 77 -18.41 -1.54 1.07
CA GLY A 77 -17.96 -2.71 1.83
C GLY A 77 -18.21 -2.59 3.35
N ASP A 78 -17.50 -3.39 4.13
CA ASP A 78 -17.51 -3.27 5.59
C ASP A 78 -16.66 -2.09 6.07
N LYS A 79 -17.32 -1.02 6.51
CA LYS A 79 -16.69 0.22 6.96
C LYS A 79 -15.59 -0.01 8.00
N ARG A 80 -15.83 -0.93 8.95
CA ARG A 80 -14.89 -1.19 10.05
C ARG A 80 -13.60 -1.83 9.53
N THR A 81 -13.70 -2.79 8.63
CA THR A 81 -12.55 -3.41 7.97
C THR A 81 -11.72 -2.39 7.21
N TRP A 82 -12.37 -1.57 6.38
CA TRP A 82 -11.67 -0.57 5.57
C TRP A 82 -11.05 0.55 6.41
N LEU A 83 -11.71 1.00 7.48
CA LEU A 83 -11.13 1.97 8.41
C LEU A 83 -9.90 1.40 9.12
N VAL A 84 -9.95 0.16 9.59
CA VAL A 84 -8.79 -0.49 10.21
C VAL A 84 -7.66 -0.64 9.20
N HIS A 85 -7.96 -1.02 7.96
CA HIS A 85 -6.96 -1.09 6.89
C HIS A 85 -6.29 0.27 6.64
N ILE A 86 -7.06 1.36 6.50
CA ILE A 86 -6.50 2.70 6.25
C ILE A 86 -5.63 3.16 7.42
N VAL A 87 -6.16 3.09 8.64
CA VAL A 87 -5.45 3.63 9.82
C VAL A 87 -4.26 2.75 10.17
N SER A 88 -4.44 1.44 10.21
CA SER A 88 -3.44 0.51 10.72
C SER A 88 -2.55 -0.06 9.64
N GLY A 89 -3.14 -0.47 8.52
CA GLY A 89 -2.46 -1.15 7.41
C GLY A 89 -1.74 -0.21 6.46
N ILE A 90 -2.18 1.06 6.38
CA ILE A 90 -1.55 2.08 5.54
C ILE A 90 -0.84 3.10 6.42
N ILE A 91 -1.59 3.99 7.11
CA ILE A 91 -1.00 5.17 7.76
C ILE A 91 0.00 4.79 8.86
N LEU A 92 -0.42 3.98 9.83
CA LEU A 92 0.46 3.64 10.95
C LEU A 92 1.63 2.76 10.50
N ALA A 93 1.38 1.81 9.59
CA ALA A 93 2.43 0.99 9.01
C ALA A 93 3.50 1.86 8.34
N SER A 94 3.11 2.85 7.53
CA SER A 94 4.04 3.80 6.91
C SER A 94 4.84 4.60 7.93
N LEU A 95 4.21 5.08 9.01
CA LEU A 95 4.90 5.87 10.03
C LEU A 95 5.92 5.02 10.81
N VAL A 96 5.52 3.83 11.26
CA VAL A 96 6.39 2.92 12.02
C VAL A 96 7.55 2.44 11.14
N SER A 97 7.25 2.04 9.90
CA SER A 97 8.25 1.64 8.90
C SER A 97 9.21 2.80 8.59
N GLY A 98 8.68 4.00 8.37
CA GLY A 98 9.48 5.20 8.12
C GLY A 98 10.42 5.54 9.27
N ILE A 99 9.92 5.54 10.52
CA ILE A 99 10.76 5.77 11.73
C ILE A 99 11.86 4.72 11.80
N TRP A 100 11.50 3.44 11.62
CA TRP A 100 12.45 2.34 11.68
C TRP A 100 13.52 2.45 10.58
N GLY A 101 13.11 2.65 9.33
CA GLY A 101 14.00 2.77 8.18
C GLY A 101 14.92 3.98 8.27
N SER A 102 14.38 5.16 8.59
CA SER A 102 15.21 6.37 8.72
C SER A 102 16.14 6.29 9.93
N ALA A 103 15.67 5.81 11.09
CA ALA A 103 16.51 5.68 12.29
C ALA A 103 17.61 4.64 12.11
N THR A 104 17.33 3.51 11.46
CA THR A 104 18.37 2.51 11.18
C THR A 104 19.44 3.07 10.25
N LEU A 105 19.05 3.83 9.21
CA LEU A 105 20.01 4.42 8.28
C LEU A 105 20.87 5.55 8.87
N THR A 106 20.37 6.28 9.87
CA THR A 106 21.10 7.39 10.50
C THR A 106 21.80 7.02 11.81
N LEU A 107 21.33 6.00 12.53
CA LEU A 107 21.88 5.61 13.84
C LEU A 107 22.69 4.30 13.80
N TYR A 108 22.32 3.35 12.95
CA TYR A 108 22.81 1.97 13.02
C TYR A 108 23.37 1.43 11.71
N ASN A 109 23.43 2.22 10.63
CA ASN A 109 23.87 1.72 9.33
C ASN A 109 25.35 1.32 9.33
N LEU A 110 25.69 0.30 8.55
CA LEU A 110 27.08 -0.14 8.33
C LEU A 110 27.91 1.02 7.73
N PRO A 111 29.19 1.16 8.10
CA PRO A 111 29.81 2.47 8.15
C PRO A 111 30.17 3.09 6.79
N PRO A 112 30.00 4.41 6.64
CA PRO A 112 29.48 5.33 7.66
C PRO A 112 27.93 5.49 7.61
N PRO A 113 27.26 5.67 8.78
CA PRO A 113 25.85 6.02 8.83
C PRO A 113 25.57 7.34 8.09
N LEU A 114 24.33 7.50 7.61
CA LEU A 114 23.93 8.74 6.96
C LEU A 114 24.02 9.90 7.96
N PRO A 115 24.33 11.13 7.49
CA PRO A 115 24.30 12.31 8.33
C PRO A 115 22.95 12.42 9.06
N ALA A 116 22.95 12.84 10.32
CA ALA A 116 21.73 13.00 11.11
C ALA A 116 20.71 13.94 10.43
N GLU A 117 21.21 14.91 9.66
CA GLU A 117 20.43 15.85 8.85
C GLU A 117 19.60 15.16 7.76
N ALA A 118 20.04 13.99 7.27
CA ALA A 118 19.33 13.19 6.29
C ALA A 118 18.13 12.43 6.88
N PHE A 119 17.96 12.42 8.21
CA PHE A 119 16.85 11.71 8.86
C PHE A 119 15.49 12.15 8.31
N TRP A 120 15.22 13.46 8.28
CA TRP A 120 13.91 13.98 7.87
C TRP A 120 13.62 13.79 6.37
N PRO A 121 14.57 14.04 5.45
CA PRO A 121 14.39 13.69 4.03
C PRO A 121 14.13 12.20 3.81
N VAL A 122 14.90 11.33 4.47
CA VAL A 122 14.72 9.86 4.33
C VAL A 122 13.38 9.44 4.93
N PHE A 123 13.04 9.91 6.13
CA PHE A 123 11.77 9.62 6.78
C PHE A 123 10.58 10.02 5.92
N THR A 124 10.56 11.26 5.41
CA THR A 124 9.43 11.76 4.61
C THR A 124 9.31 11.03 3.28
N GLY A 125 10.42 10.81 2.57
CA GLY A 125 10.43 10.02 1.33
C GLY A 125 9.96 8.58 1.55
N TRP A 126 10.39 7.95 2.65
CA TRP A 126 9.99 6.58 3.00
C TRP A 126 8.51 6.49 3.33
N VAL A 127 7.99 7.37 4.20
CA VAL A 127 6.57 7.39 4.56
C VAL A 127 5.71 7.60 3.31
N ILE A 128 6.08 8.53 2.43
CA ILE A 128 5.34 8.77 1.18
C ILE A 128 5.38 7.53 0.28
N GLY A 129 6.56 6.90 0.13
CA GLY A 129 6.71 5.66 -0.62
C GLY A 129 5.82 4.54 -0.09
N ASP A 130 5.83 4.33 1.23
CA ASP A 130 4.99 3.32 1.89
C ASP A 130 3.51 3.63 1.72
N LEU A 131 3.08 4.89 1.83
CA LEU A 131 1.68 5.27 1.60
C LEU A 131 1.23 4.88 0.19
N ILE A 132 2.06 5.11 -0.82
CA ILE A 132 1.78 4.73 -2.22
C ILE A 132 1.72 3.21 -2.35
N VAL A 133 2.75 2.49 -1.88
CA VAL A 133 2.86 1.03 -2.04
C VAL A 133 1.78 0.28 -1.26
N LEU A 134 1.50 0.68 -0.01
CA LEU A 134 0.50 0.02 0.82
C LEU A 134 -0.92 0.32 0.35
N SER A 135 -1.19 1.54 -0.11
CA SER A 135 -2.50 1.89 -0.67
C SER A 135 -2.78 1.15 -1.98
N THR A 136 -1.78 0.93 -2.82
CA THR A 136 -1.90 0.24 -4.11
C THR A 136 -1.74 -1.28 -3.95
N ILE A 137 -0.50 -1.75 -3.86
CA ILE A 137 -0.11 -3.16 -3.86
C ILE A 137 -0.65 -3.86 -2.61
N GLY A 138 -0.44 -3.28 -1.43
CA GLY A 138 -0.89 -3.86 -0.16
C GLY A 138 -2.40 -4.08 -0.15
N THR A 139 -3.17 -3.07 -0.58
CA THR A 139 -4.63 -3.19 -0.73
C THR A 139 -5.02 -4.22 -1.78
N ALA A 140 -4.36 -4.27 -2.94
CA ALA A 140 -4.66 -5.24 -4.00
C ALA A 140 -4.52 -6.67 -3.52
N LEU A 141 -3.42 -6.95 -2.83
CA LEU A 141 -3.13 -8.25 -2.24
C LEU A 141 -4.16 -8.61 -1.18
N LEU A 142 -4.48 -7.69 -0.26
CA LEU A 142 -5.47 -7.95 0.78
C LEU A 142 -6.85 -8.25 0.22
N VAL A 143 -7.33 -7.44 -0.74
CA VAL A 143 -8.64 -7.63 -1.37
C VAL A 143 -8.70 -8.95 -2.13
N SER A 144 -7.64 -9.30 -2.85
CA SER A 144 -7.61 -10.48 -3.72
C SER A 144 -7.35 -11.78 -2.95
N LEU A 145 -6.47 -11.76 -1.94
CA LEU A 145 -6.05 -12.95 -1.21
C LEU A 145 -6.96 -13.27 -0.03
N THR A 146 -7.63 -12.29 0.60
CA THR A 146 -8.51 -12.56 1.75
C THR A 146 -9.60 -13.61 1.44
N PRO A 147 -10.32 -13.57 0.30
CA PRO A 147 -11.27 -14.61 -0.05
C PRO A 147 -10.62 -15.98 -0.24
N VAL A 148 -9.40 -16.03 -0.78
CA VAL A 148 -8.64 -17.26 -0.99
C VAL A 148 -8.26 -17.88 0.36
N PHE A 149 -7.67 -17.10 1.27
CA PHE A 149 -7.31 -17.57 2.62
C PHE A 149 -8.53 -18.05 3.43
N LYS A 150 -9.69 -17.40 3.27
CA LYS A 150 -10.94 -17.85 3.91
C LYS A 150 -11.44 -19.18 3.36
N ARG A 151 -11.25 -19.44 2.05
CA ARG A 151 -11.68 -20.70 1.41
C ARG A 151 -10.74 -21.86 1.71
N THR A 152 -9.43 -21.61 1.82
CA THR A 152 -8.42 -22.66 2.04
C THR A 152 -8.30 -23.09 3.51
N GLY A 153 -9.05 -22.49 4.43
CA GLY A 153 -8.98 -22.81 5.86
C GLY A 153 -7.72 -22.32 6.57
N LEU A 154 -6.81 -21.64 5.84
CA LEU A 154 -5.63 -20.98 6.40
C LEU A 154 -6.01 -19.76 7.26
N TYR A 155 -7.21 -19.21 7.06
CA TYR A 155 -7.75 -18.18 7.92
C TYR A 155 -8.27 -18.76 9.23
N VAL A 156 -7.46 -18.67 10.29
CA VAL A 156 -7.92 -19.07 11.62
C VAL A 156 -8.52 -17.88 12.36
N LYS A 157 -9.84 -17.96 12.55
CA LYS A 157 -10.57 -17.04 13.44
C LYS A 157 -9.93 -17.10 14.82
N LYS A 158 -9.53 -15.96 15.36
CA LYS A 158 -8.91 -15.83 16.69
C LYS A 158 -7.58 -16.59 16.85
N TRP A 159 -6.77 -16.75 15.79
CA TRP A 159 -5.46 -17.45 15.86
C TRP A 159 -4.52 -16.94 16.96
N TRP A 160 -4.64 -15.66 17.32
CA TRP A 160 -3.89 -15.05 18.40
C TRP A 160 -4.85 -14.76 19.57
N VAL A 161 -5.20 -15.82 20.32
CA VAL A 161 -5.79 -15.69 21.67
C VAL A 161 -4.77 -15.07 22.61
#